data_AF-A0AA38XI41-F1
#
_entry.id   AF-A0AA38XI41-F1
#
_cell.length_a   1.000
_cell.length_b   1.000
_cell.length_c   1.000
_cell.angle_alpha   90.00
_cell.angle_beta   90.00
_cell.angle_gamma   90.00
#
_symmetry.space_group_name_H-M   'P 1'
#
loop_
_entity.id
_entity.type
_entity.pdbx_description
1 polymer ?
#
loop_
_entity_poly.entity_id
_entity_poly.type
_entity_poly.pdbx_seq_one_letter_code
_entity_poly.pdbx_strand_id
1 'polypeptide(L)'
;MQLSFINQGANTRSLSEADRSTIRRISRQVGAATRKANGNGKKVNTLQIPDFLMSSLGANYEVQAPLTNAPGRHKLLKPRPKVSDLRSKKIPSNAPEGEQWMTAIPASLSFKPNGRPIPSGMSVFMLPDLTAKLLDYATTVDLLANPARWIKAFRLSNPSALQLLPQRYGYSKCLDDAIDCAAGRIRLCLAGDESAQQSDKLEVDKLYGRALRSLSLAIAAPSPIDWTVWYATLTLLLAEVLDNNSQNGWIMHARGAFDVLLALGPDKIHTEVEKGLLITQGGGMIMEATFANIDCFLSRAEWQSALQRCIDPSSQAGKRSESAIKLWMILARVPGIFRSITEVVMHRNNTELKAALIDQLRILLAELTYWGRHLRSETGSFRSRYARRHYQSTTTRYLLFLTLAYRFQTALDVASAPTAEANAVEAASCLEIVIESHQRKPGSAPTLRLARKIVDSINTTTACWSRPQSSDPTAQSGTIAPEVFTQWSTLVGRVV
;
A
#
# COMPACT_ATOMS: atom_id res chain seq x y z
N MET A 1 0.55 40.95 6.87
CA MET A 1 1.99 40.61 6.73
C MET A 1 2.11 39.63 5.58
N GLN A 2 2.51 40.08 4.39
CA GLN A 2 2.66 39.22 3.22
C GLN A 2 3.94 38.37 3.35
N LEU A 3 3.84 37.09 3.02
CA LEU A 3 4.97 36.18 2.89
C LEU A 3 5.07 35.75 1.42
N SER A 4 6.01 36.36 0.69
CA SER A 4 6.29 36.06 -0.70
C SER A 4 7.11 34.77 -0.83
N PHE A 5 6.44 33.63 -1.08
CA PHE A 5 7.09 32.32 -1.23
C PHE A 5 7.09 31.77 -2.66
N ILE A 6 6.94 32.63 -3.66
CA ILE A 6 6.88 32.26 -5.08
C ILE A 6 8.15 32.79 -5.77
N ASN A 7 8.81 31.93 -6.58
CA ASN A 7 9.99 32.19 -7.44
C ASN A 7 11.42 32.12 -6.86
N GLN A 8 11.81 31.08 -6.11
CA GLN A 8 13.24 30.67 -6.00
C GLN A 8 13.42 29.14 -5.94
N GLY A 9 14.39 28.61 -6.71
CA GLY A 9 14.59 27.18 -6.97
C GLY A 9 15.14 26.32 -5.82
N ALA A 10 15.30 25.02 -6.09
CA ALA A 10 15.45 23.99 -5.05
C ALA A 10 16.82 23.89 -4.35
N ASN A 11 17.90 24.42 -4.92
CA ASN A 11 19.27 24.05 -4.52
C ASN A 11 19.95 25.02 -3.52
N THR A 12 19.29 26.08 -3.05
CA THR A 12 19.86 27.02 -2.06
C THR A 12 18.81 27.51 -1.06
N ARG A 13 18.52 26.72 -0.01
CA ARG A 13 17.63 27.12 1.09
C ARG A 13 18.10 26.66 2.48
N SER A 14 19.04 27.40 3.07
CA SER A 14 19.17 27.42 4.53
C SER A 14 18.14 28.39 5.12
N LEU A 15 17.01 27.88 5.62
CA LEU A 15 16.04 28.70 6.37
C LEU A 15 16.74 29.43 7.52
N SER A 16 16.52 30.75 7.63
CA SER A 16 17.11 31.54 8.72
C SER A 16 16.53 31.12 10.08
N GLU A 17 17.26 31.39 11.16
CA GLU A 17 16.75 31.08 12.51
C GLU A 17 15.47 31.87 12.85
N ALA A 18 15.31 33.06 12.25
CA ALA A 18 14.09 33.86 12.32
C ALA A 18 12.89 33.17 11.64
N ASP A 19 13.07 32.62 10.43
CA ASP A 19 12.03 31.86 9.71
C ASP A 19 11.63 30.61 10.50
N ARG A 20 12.63 29.87 10.99
CA ARG A 20 12.43 28.69 11.84
C ARG A 20 11.67 29.05 13.12
N SER A 21 11.96 30.18 13.76
CA SER A 21 11.24 30.66 14.94
C SER A 21 9.77 30.99 14.62
N THR A 22 9.52 31.63 13.48
CA THR A 22 8.17 31.99 13.02
C THR A 22 7.34 30.76 12.68
N ILE A 23 7.92 29.79 11.97
CA ILE A 23 7.29 28.49 11.67
C ILE A 23 6.97 27.73 12.97
N ARG A 24 7.92 27.66 13.92
CA ARG A 24 7.69 27.05 15.26
C ARG A 24 6.54 27.74 16.00
N ARG A 25 6.45 29.08 15.96
CA ARG A 25 5.39 29.86 16.63
C ARG A 25 4.01 29.57 16.01
N ILE A 26 3.91 29.63 14.68
CA ILE A 26 2.65 29.37 13.95
C ILE A 26 2.20 27.92 14.16
N SER A 27 3.13 26.95 14.04
CA SER A 27 2.84 25.53 14.30
C SER A 27 2.33 25.28 15.72
N ARG A 28 2.91 25.95 16.73
CA ARG A 28 2.42 25.90 18.13
C ARG A 28 1.02 26.52 18.27
N GLN A 29 0.74 27.65 17.64
CA GLN A 29 -0.60 28.27 17.67
C GLN A 29 -1.66 27.37 17.00
N VAL A 30 -1.38 26.84 15.82
CA VAL A 30 -2.29 25.89 15.12
C VAL A 30 -2.52 24.65 15.98
N GLY A 31 -1.45 24.03 16.49
CA GLY A 31 -1.55 22.86 17.36
C GLY A 31 -2.23 23.14 18.71
N ALA A 32 -2.28 24.39 19.18
CA ALA A 32 -3.07 24.78 20.35
C ALA A 32 -4.55 24.98 19.99
N ALA A 33 -4.84 25.62 18.85
CA ALA A 33 -6.20 25.78 18.34
C ALA A 33 -6.89 24.44 18.07
N THR A 34 -6.21 23.49 17.40
CA THR A 34 -6.73 22.13 17.16
C THR A 34 -6.99 21.37 18.47
N ARG A 35 -6.12 21.51 19.48
CA ARG A 35 -6.33 20.89 20.81
C ARG A 35 -7.50 21.51 21.58
N LYS A 36 -7.78 22.80 21.38
CA LYS A 36 -8.95 23.48 21.95
C LYS A 36 -10.25 23.07 21.23
N ALA A 37 -10.22 22.96 19.91
CA ALA A 37 -11.36 22.49 19.11
C ALA A 37 -11.76 21.04 19.45
N ASN A 38 -10.78 20.16 19.67
CA ASN A 38 -11.02 18.75 20.01
C ASN A 38 -11.26 18.50 21.51
N GLY A 39 -11.65 19.51 22.29
CA GLY A 39 -11.99 19.40 23.72
C GLY A 39 -10.85 19.01 24.67
N ASN A 40 -9.64 18.80 24.18
CA ASN A 40 -8.54 18.15 24.91
C ASN A 40 -7.65 19.15 25.70
N GLY A 41 -8.14 20.37 25.92
CA GLY A 41 -7.37 21.53 26.40
C GLY A 41 -6.90 21.49 27.86
N LYS A 42 -7.22 20.44 28.64
CA LYS A 42 -6.81 20.28 30.05
C LYS A 42 -5.98 19.02 30.34
N LYS A 43 -5.51 18.28 29.33
CA LYS A 43 -4.54 17.19 29.56
C LYS A 43 -3.10 17.74 29.55
N VAL A 44 -2.57 18.01 30.75
CA VAL A 44 -1.14 18.28 30.96
C VAL A 44 -0.35 17.04 30.55
N ASN A 45 0.71 17.23 29.78
CA ASN A 45 1.57 16.13 29.32
C ASN A 45 2.54 15.73 30.44
N THR A 46 2.24 14.64 31.15
CA THR A 46 3.03 14.17 32.30
C THR A 46 4.41 13.59 31.93
N LEU A 47 4.75 13.51 30.64
CA LEU A 47 6.05 13.05 30.15
C LEU A 47 7.15 14.14 30.10
N GLN A 48 6.91 15.30 30.73
CA GLN A 48 7.94 16.35 30.91
C GLN A 48 7.86 16.95 32.32
N ILE A 49 8.43 16.24 33.30
CA ILE A 49 8.88 16.82 34.56
C ILE A 49 10.42 16.69 34.58
N PRO A 50 11.19 17.80 34.67
CA PRO A 50 12.62 17.73 34.92
C PRO A 50 12.90 17.24 36.36
N ASP A 51 13.91 16.38 36.54
CA ASP A 51 14.18 15.65 37.80
C ASP A 51 14.52 16.51 39.04
N PHE A 52 14.58 17.85 38.94
CA PHE A 52 14.96 18.73 40.05
C PHE A 52 13.81 19.15 40.99
N LEU A 53 12.56 18.71 40.75
CA LEU A 53 11.39 19.11 41.56
C LEU A 53 10.87 18.05 42.54
N MET A 54 11.58 16.92 42.71
CA MET A 54 11.11 15.83 43.59
C MET A 54 11.45 16.01 45.09
N SER A 55 12.06 17.13 45.48
CA SER A 55 12.58 17.39 46.84
C SER A 55 11.89 18.53 47.60
N SER A 56 10.80 19.11 47.06
CA SER A 56 10.08 20.22 47.72
C SER A 56 8.56 20.08 47.63
N LEU A 57 8.00 19.11 48.37
CA LEU A 57 6.57 19.06 48.75
C LEU A 57 6.37 18.12 49.96
N GLY A 58 7.11 18.40 51.03
CA GLY A 58 6.72 18.00 52.37
C GLY A 58 5.91 19.10 53.04
N ALA A 59 5.01 18.71 53.95
CA ALA A 59 4.10 19.53 54.79
C ALA A 59 2.74 19.97 54.17
N ASN A 60 1.68 19.55 54.90
CA ASN A 60 0.34 20.13 55.05
C ASN A 60 -0.55 20.18 53.78
N TYR A 61 -1.71 19.49 53.71
CA TYR A 61 -2.84 19.56 54.64
C TYR A 61 -3.71 18.27 54.64
N GLU A 62 -4.51 18.08 55.70
CA GLU A 62 -5.41 16.93 55.94
C GLU A 62 -6.81 17.06 55.30
N VAL A 63 -7.75 16.16 55.72
CA VAL A 63 -9.22 16.19 55.56
C VAL A 63 -9.73 15.55 54.24
N GLN A 64 -10.59 14.51 54.20
CA GLN A 64 -11.28 13.72 55.24
C GLN A 64 -11.61 12.31 54.71
N ALA A 65 -11.85 11.34 55.59
CA ALA A 65 -12.29 9.97 55.25
C ALA A 65 -13.76 9.71 55.63
N PRO A 66 -14.41 8.68 55.06
CA PRO A 66 -15.44 7.92 55.76
C PRO A 66 -14.88 6.61 56.35
N LEU A 67 -15.23 6.32 57.60
CA LEU A 67 -14.85 5.11 58.34
C LEU A 67 -15.89 3.99 58.14
N THR A 68 -15.43 2.72 58.06
CA THR A 68 -16.08 1.56 58.72
C THR A 68 -15.14 0.35 58.87
N ASN A 69 -14.64 0.16 60.10
CA ASN A 69 -14.48 -1.10 60.85
C ASN A 69 -13.97 -2.40 60.15
N ALA A 70 -12.66 -2.65 60.24
CA ALA A 70 -11.96 -3.75 60.97
C ALA A 70 -12.61 -5.15 61.18
N PRO A 71 -11.83 -6.22 61.53
CA PRO A 71 -10.40 -6.52 61.24
C PRO A 71 -10.12 -8.00 60.83
N GLY A 72 -8.90 -8.31 60.37
CA GLY A 72 -8.44 -9.70 60.23
C GLY A 72 -7.00 -9.86 59.72
N ARG A 73 -6.03 -10.11 60.61
CA ARG A 73 -4.64 -10.49 60.24
C ARG A 73 -4.62 -11.95 59.75
N HIS A 74 -3.69 -12.30 58.87
CA HIS A 74 -2.58 -13.23 59.19
C HIS A 74 -1.51 -13.24 58.06
N LYS A 75 -0.23 -13.27 58.46
CA LYS A 75 0.91 -13.53 57.55
C LYS A 75 1.09 -15.05 57.42
N LEU A 76 1.66 -15.54 56.30
CA LEU A 76 2.97 -16.21 56.22
C LEU A 76 3.18 -16.92 54.85
N LEU A 77 4.43 -16.84 54.36
CA LEU A 77 5.18 -17.80 53.52
C LEU A 77 4.67 -18.28 52.14
N LYS A 78 5.54 -18.08 51.14
CA LYS A 78 5.61 -18.86 49.88
C LYS A 78 6.29 -20.22 50.12
N PRO A 79 5.91 -21.26 49.38
CA PRO A 79 6.90 -22.24 48.88
C PRO A 79 6.87 -22.41 47.35
N ARG A 80 8.00 -22.83 46.78
CA ARG A 80 8.12 -23.32 45.38
C ARG A 80 7.39 -24.65 45.20
N PRO A 81 6.82 -24.95 44.02
CA PRO A 81 6.47 -26.32 43.66
C PRO A 81 7.72 -27.13 43.26
N LYS A 82 7.79 -28.39 43.68
CA LYS A 82 8.68 -29.42 43.12
C LYS A 82 7.92 -30.25 42.07
N VAL A 83 8.65 -30.83 41.13
CA VAL A 83 8.16 -31.75 40.10
C VAL A 83 8.03 -33.17 40.67
N SER A 84 6.96 -33.88 40.31
CA SER A 84 6.92 -35.34 40.27
C SER A 84 5.77 -35.83 39.38
N ASP A 85 6.10 -36.64 38.37
CA ASP A 85 5.15 -37.34 37.50
C ASP A 85 4.28 -38.37 38.24
N LEU A 86 3.12 -38.71 37.68
CA LEU A 86 2.57 -40.08 37.65
C LEU A 86 1.46 -40.23 36.59
N ARG A 87 1.38 -41.40 35.94
CA ARG A 87 0.55 -41.67 34.75
C ARG A 87 -0.74 -42.49 35.04
N SER A 88 -1.79 -42.23 34.24
CA SER A 88 -2.92 -43.11 33.86
C SER A 88 -3.96 -43.45 34.95
N LYS A 89 -5.30 -43.45 34.70
CA LYS A 89 -6.08 -44.05 33.59
C LYS A 89 -7.43 -43.33 33.30
N LYS A 90 -8.01 -43.62 32.12
CA LYS A 90 -9.37 -43.27 31.59
C LYS A 90 -10.49 -44.11 32.30
N ILE A 91 -11.83 -43.97 32.18
CA ILE A 91 -12.86 -43.20 31.37
C ILE A 91 -14.27 -43.42 32.04
N PRO A 92 -15.44 -42.82 31.68
CA PRO A 92 -15.85 -41.48 31.16
C PRO A 92 -16.99 -40.81 32.00
N SER A 93 -17.48 -39.61 31.60
CA SER A 93 -18.91 -39.23 31.77
C SER A 93 -19.35 -38.20 30.72
N ASN A 94 -20.64 -38.17 30.38
CA ASN A 94 -21.17 -37.52 29.16
C ASN A 94 -21.74 -36.10 29.36
N ALA A 95 -21.67 -35.33 28.27
CA ALA A 95 -22.54 -34.21 27.85
C ALA A 95 -22.44 -32.83 28.55
N PRO A 96 -22.82 -31.73 27.86
CA PRO A 96 -22.79 -31.46 26.41
C PRO A 96 -21.90 -30.25 26.05
N GLU A 97 -21.49 -30.17 24.78
CA GLU A 97 -20.55 -29.16 24.28
C GLU A 97 -21.23 -27.80 24.01
N GLY A 98 -20.70 -26.75 24.63
CA GLY A 98 -20.88 -25.38 24.15
C GLY A 98 -19.65 -24.98 23.34
N GLU A 99 -19.79 -24.85 22.02
CA GLU A 99 -18.68 -24.50 21.12
C GLU A 99 -18.19 -23.06 21.33
N GLN A 100 -17.27 -22.86 22.25
CA GLN A 100 -16.52 -21.61 22.37
C GLN A 100 -15.22 -21.73 21.55
N TRP A 101 -15.22 -21.19 20.34
CA TRP A 101 -14.11 -21.26 19.36
C TRP A 101 -12.89 -20.42 19.79
N MET A 102 -12.22 -20.81 20.87
CA MET A 102 -10.91 -20.29 21.26
C MET A 102 -9.85 -20.76 20.25
N THR A 103 -9.53 -19.92 19.28
CA THR A 103 -8.46 -20.15 18.31
C THR A 103 -7.08 -19.96 18.95
N ALA A 104 -6.66 -20.94 19.76
CA ALA A 104 -5.31 -21.00 20.28
C ALA A 104 -4.28 -20.99 19.13
N ILE A 105 -3.36 -20.01 19.16
CA ILE A 105 -2.30 -19.87 18.16
C ILE A 105 -1.39 -21.11 18.23
N PRO A 106 -1.24 -21.90 17.16
CA PRO A 106 -0.39 -23.09 17.19
C PRO A 106 1.08 -22.73 17.44
N ALA A 107 1.80 -23.58 18.18
CA ALA A 107 3.23 -23.41 18.38
C ALA A 107 3.99 -23.44 17.04
N SER A 108 4.78 -22.41 16.77
CA SER A 108 5.46 -22.22 15.48
C SER A 108 6.55 -23.28 15.24
N LEU A 109 6.58 -23.84 14.02
CA LEU A 109 7.73 -24.60 13.52
C LEU A 109 8.99 -23.73 13.58
N SER A 110 10.03 -24.23 14.26
CA SER A 110 11.26 -23.45 14.53
C SER A 110 12.15 -23.40 13.28
N PHE A 111 11.94 -22.39 12.43
CA PHE A 111 12.95 -21.96 11.46
C PHE A 111 14.04 -21.17 12.19
N LYS A 112 15.32 -21.46 11.89
CA LYS A 112 16.48 -20.69 12.39
C LYS A 112 17.36 -20.23 11.23
N PRO A 113 17.05 -19.09 10.58
CA PRO A 113 17.83 -18.60 9.44
C PRO A 113 19.27 -18.25 9.83
N ASN A 114 19.46 -17.60 10.99
CA ASN A 114 20.73 -17.01 11.43
C ASN A 114 21.13 -17.45 12.86
N GLY A 115 20.70 -18.63 13.33
CA GLY A 115 21.03 -19.16 14.66
C GLY A 115 20.38 -18.46 15.87
N ARG A 116 19.92 -17.22 15.74
CA ARG A 116 19.14 -16.51 16.78
C ARG A 116 17.75 -17.15 16.98
N PRO A 117 17.23 -17.22 18.21
CA PRO A 117 15.84 -17.63 18.44
C PRO A 117 14.88 -16.58 17.85
N ILE A 118 13.90 -17.04 17.08
CA ILE A 118 12.82 -16.20 16.58
C ILE A 118 11.98 -15.73 17.79
N PRO A 119 11.71 -14.40 17.96
CA PRO A 119 10.83 -13.92 19.03
C PRO A 119 9.43 -14.52 18.91
N SER A 120 8.79 -14.83 20.05
CA SER A 120 7.45 -15.46 20.08
C SER A 120 6.39 -14.68 19.29
N GLY A 121 6.50 -13.34 19.24
CA GLY A 121 5.63 -12.46 18.46
C GLY A 121 5.67 -12.66 16.94
N MET A 122 6.72 -13.28 16.39
CA MET A 122 6.87 -13.50 14.93
C MET A 122 6.02 -14.65 14.39
N SER A 123 5.51 -15.51 15.27
CA SER A 123 4.58 -16.61 14.93
C SER A 123 3.40 -16.13 14.07
N VAL A 124 2.99 -14.86 14.23
CA VAL A 124 1.92 -14.23 13.46
C VAL A 124 2.15 -14.23 11.94
N PHE A 125 3.40 -14.09 11.47
CA PHE A 125 3.72 -14.14 10.03
C PHE A 125 3.67 -15.56 9.45
N MET A 126 3.70 -16.57 10.33
CA MET A 126 3.64 -17.99 9.98
C MET A 126 2.22 -18.57 10.09
N LEU A 127 1.21 -17.73 10.40
CA LEU A 127 -0.18 -18.16 10.48
C LEU A 127 -0.66 -18.64 9.09
N PRO A 128 -1.35 -19.79 9.01
CA PRO A 128 -2.02 -20.20 7.78
C PRO A 128 -3.07 -19.16 7.40
N ASP A 129 -3.17 -18.91 6.10
CA ASP A 129 -4.12 -17.99 5.49
C ASP A 129 -4.09 -16.55 6.06
N LEU A 130 -2.94 -16.10 6.58
CA LEU A 130 -2.76 -14.74 7.11
C LEU A 130 -3.27 -13.65 6.17
N THR A 131 -2.99 -13.76 4.87
CA THR A 131 -3.50 -12.82 3.85
C THR A 131 -5.03 -12.81 3.78
N ALA A 132 -5.69 -13.95 3.98
CA ALA A 132 -7.15 -14.05 4.02
C ALA A 132 -7.73 -13.53 5.35
N LYS A 133 -7.05 -13.77 6.49
CA LYS A 133 -7.46 -13.20 7.79
C LYS A 133 -7.37 -11.67 7.81
N LEU A 134 -6.31 -11.11 7.21
CA LEU A 134 -6.18 -9.66 7.01
C LEU A 134 -7.19 -9.11 5.99
N LEU A 135 -7.67 -9.93 5.05
CA LEU A 135 -8.75 -9.59 4.12
C LEU A 135 -10.13 -9.57 4.80
N ASP A 136 -10.38 -10.51 5.70
CA ASP A 136 -11.58 -10.57 6.53
C ASP A 136 -11.67 -9.37 7.49
N TYR A 137 -10.60 -9.09 8.24
CA TYR A 137 -10.48 -7.89 9.09
C TYR A 137 -10.73 -6.60 8.32
N ALA A 138 -10.18 -6.50 7.10
CA ALA A 138 -10.37 -5.34 6.25
C ALA A 138 -11.79 -5.23 5.66
N THR A 139 -12.59 -6.31 5.63
CA THR A 139 -14.00 -6.25 5.27
C THR A 139 -14.92 -5.89 6.45
N THR A 140 -14.54 -6.22 7.69
CA THR A 140 -15.29 -5.79 8.88
C THR A 140 -15.01 -4.33 9.24
N VAL A 141 -13.78 -3.84 9.03
CA VAL A 141 -13.42 -2.42 9.17
C VAL A 141 -13.75 -1.65 7.90
N ASP A 142 -15.04 -1.29 7.77
CA ASP A 142 -15.66 -0.48 6.71
C ASP A 142 -14.76 -0.17 5.50
N LEU A 143 -14.67 -1.14 4.60
CA LEU A 143 -13.87 -1.05 3.38
C LEU A 143 -14.36 0.06 2.42
N LEU A 144 -15.57 0.58 2.62
CA LEU A 144 -16.17 1.63 1.80
C LEU A 144 -15.63 3.02 2.19
N ALA A 145 -15.29 3.24 3.47
CA ALA A 145 -14.72 4.50 3.94
C ALA A 145 -13.34 4.81 3.34
N ASN A 146 -12.51 3.79 3.09
CA ASN A 146 -11.21 3.98 2.41
C ASN A 146 -10.76 2.74 1.62
N PRO A 147 -11.34 2.46 0.44
CA PRO A 147 -10.96 1.28 -0.35
C PRO A 147 -9.51 1.34 -0.82
N ALA A 148 -8.95 2.53 -1.09
CA ALA A 148 -7.57 2.70 -1.58
C ALA A 148 -6.51 2.26 -0.55
N ARG A 149 -6.75 2.56 0.74
CA ARG A 149 -5.96 2.07 1.88
C ARG A 149 -5.86 0.54 1.88
N TRP A 150 -7.01 -0.13 1.91
CA TRP A 150 -7.07 -1.59 1.94
C TRP A 150 -6.53 -2.24 0.66
N ILE A 151 -6.63 -1.55 -0.48
CA ILE A 151 -5.94 -1.93 -1.72
C ILE A 151 -4.42 -2.00 -1.55
N LYS A 152 -3.80 -1.06 -0.84
CA LYS A 152 -2.36 -1.14 -0.51
C LYS A 152 -2.09 -2.26 0.51
N ALA A 153 -2.97 -2.47 1.50
CA ALA A 153 -2.86 -3.57 2.48
C ALA A 153 -2.63 -4.91 1.79
N PHE A 154 -3.56 -5.33 0.91
CA PHE A 154 -3.50 -6.66 0.29
C PHE A 154 -2.35 -6.84 -0.70
N ARG A 155 -1.77 -5.75 -1.22
CA ARG A 155 -0.54 -5.80 -2.03
C ARG A 155 0.67 -6.10 -1.16
N LEU A 156 0.75 -5.48 0.01
CA LEU A 156 1.84 -5.64 0.97
C LEU A 156 1.74 -6.96 1.75
N SER A 157 0.52 -7.39 2.08
CA SER A 157 0.20 -8.69 2.68
C SER A 157 0.34 -9.88 1.72
N ASN A 158 1.15 -9.76 0.66
CA ASN A 158 1.41 -10.87 -0.24
C ASN A 158 2.14 -11.99 0.53
N PRO A 159 1.77 -13.27 0.39
CA PRO A 159 2.48 -14.36 1.05
C PRO A 159 3.99 -14.32 0.81
N SER A 160 4.43 -14.04 -0.43
CA SER A 160 5.84 -13.91 -0.78
C SER A 160 6.55 -12.70 -0.13
N ALA A 161 5.82 -11.69 0.34
CA ALA A 161 6.37 -10.52 1.01
C ALA A 161 6.30 -10.61 2.54
N LEU A 162 5.36 -11.40 3.11
CA LEU A 162 5.25 -11.60 4.56
C LEU A 162 6.06 -12.80 5.06
N GLN A 163 6.04 -13.93 4.34
CA GLN A 163 6.74 -15.17 4.74
C GLN A 163 8.26 -15.02 4.74
N LEU A 164 8.79 -14.00 4.05
CA LEU A 164 10.21 -13.66 4.05
C LEU A 164 10.64 -12.78 5.23
N LEU A 165 9.72 -12.10 5.93
CA LEU A 165 10.07 -11.24 7.07
C LEU A 165 10.76 -12.02 8.21
N PRO A 166 10.23 -13.18 8.68
CA PRO A 166 10.93 -13.98 9.69
C PRO A 166 12.31 -14.48 9.24
N GLN A 167 12.48 -14.71 7.93
CA GLN A 167 13.75 -15.13 7.34
C GLN A 167 14.80 -14.00 7.23
N ARG A 168 14.41 -12.76 7.56
CA ARG A 168 15.25 -11.57 7.49
C ARG A 168 15.42 -10.85 8.84
N TYR A 169 14.84 -11.40 9.90
CA TYR A 169 15.07 -10.92 11.25
C TYR A 169 16.52 -11.17 11.71
N GLY A 170 17.14 -10.17 12.32
CA GLY A 170 18.54 -10.16 12.73
C GLY A 170 19.54 -9.71 11.65
N TYR A 171 19.08 -9.35 10.44
CA TYR A 171 19.96 -8.84 9.37
C TYR A 171 20.22 -7.33 9.49
N SER A 172 19.22 -6.54 9.91
CA SER A 172 19.30 -5.08 9.96
C SER A 172 18.38 -4.56 11.05
N LYS A 173 18.90 -3.75 11.97
CA LYS A 173 18.12 -3.18 13.09
C LYS A 173 16.89 -2.39 12.60
N CYS A 174 17.03 -1.68 11.48
CA CYS A 174 15.93 -0.94 10.87
C CYS A 174 14.80 -1.87 10.43
N LEU A 175 15.15 -3.00 9.80
CA LEU A 175 14.19 -4.01 9.38
C LEU A 175 13.61 -4.76 10.58
N ASP A 176 14.43 -5.12 11.57
CA ASP A 176 14.00 -5.81 12.79
C ASP A 176 12.94 -5.00 13.57
N ASP A 177 13.18 -3.71 13.77
CA ASP A 177 12.21 -2.82 14.43
C ASP A 177 10.89 -2.68 13.62
N ALA A 178 10.98 -2.62 12.30
CA ALA A 178 9.81 -2.60 11.42
C ALA A 178 9.02 -3.92 11.47
N ILE A 179 9.71 -5.07 11.49
CA ILE A 179 9.09 -6.40 11.61
C ILE A 179 8.38 -6.52 12.96
N ASP A 180 9.03 -6.13 14.06
CA ASP A 180 8.43 -6.13 15.41
C ASP A 180 7.14 -5.29 15.45
N CYS A 181 7.18 -4.08 14.88
CA CYS A 181 6.03 -3.20 14.76
C CYS A 181 4.89 -3.83 13.94
N ALA A 182 5.19 -4.38 12.77
CA ALA A 182 4.18 -5.01 11.92
C ALA A 182 3.60 -6.27 12.58
N ALA A 183 4.42 -7.06 13.26
CA ALA A 183 3.96 -8.22 14.02
C ALA A 183 2.99 -7.81 15.14
N GLY A 184 3.33 -6.75 15.90
CA GLY A 184 2.46 -6.17 16.91
C GLY A 184 1.13 -5.69 16.35
N ARG A 185 1.16 -4.92 15.26
CA ARG A 185 -0.04 -4.41 14.60
C ARG A 185 -0.93 -5.53 14.07
N ILE A 186 -0.36 -6.55 13.42
CA ILE A 186 -1.13 -7.71 12.91
C ILE A 186 -1.78 -8.48 14.08
N ARG A 187 -1.06 -8.70 15.19
CA ARG A 187 -1.65 -9.34 16.38
C ARG A 187 -2.83 -8.53 16.93
N LEU A 188 -2.70 -7.21 17.02
CA LEU A 188 -3.76 -6.31 17.46
C LEU A 188 -4.99 -6.36 16.54
N CYS A 189 -4.81 -6.42 15.22
CA CYS A 189 -5.92 -6.57 14.25
C CYS A 189 -6.61 -7.94 14.34
N LEU A 190 -5.89 -9.00 14.72
CA LEU A 190 -6.43 -10.36 14.83
C LEU A 190 -6.95 -10.68 16.26
N ALA A 191 -6.81 -9.76 17.22
CA ALA A 191 -7.29 -9.93 18.59
C ALA A 191 -8.74 -9.43 18.73
N GLY A 192 -9.69 -10.35 18.87
CA GLY A 192 -11.13 -10.07 18.91
C GLY A 192 -11.70 -9.52 20.23
N ASP A 193 -10.88 -9.04 21.16
CA ASP A 193 -11.32 -8.55 22.48
C ASP A 193 -10.97 -7.06 22.64
N GLU A 194 -11.98 -6.20 22.72
CA GLU A 194 -11.83 -4.75 22.83
C GLU A 194 -11.19 -4.28 24.15
N SER A 195 -11.28 -5.08 25.22
CA SER A 195 -10.80 -4.69 26.55
C SER A 195 -9.28 -4.79 26.71
N ALA A 196 -8.66 -5.79 26.06
CA ALA A 196 -7.21 -5.96 26.04
C ALA A 196 -6.49 -4.95 25.12
N GLN A 197 -7.20 -4.42 24.11
CA GLN A 197 -6.62 -3.60 23.04
C GLN A 197 -5.92 -2.32 23.52
N GLN A 198 -6.32 -1.70 24.64
CA GLN A 198 -5.78 -0.39 25.01
C GLN A 198 -4.32 -0.45 25.51
N SER A 199 -3.93 -1.51 26.22
CA SER A 199 -2.53 -1.72 26.63
C SER A 199 -1.69 -2.18 25.44
N ASP A 200 -2.20 -3.11 24.64
CA ASP A 200 -1.50 -3.64 23.47
C ASP A 200 -1.29 -2.55 22.40
N LYS A 201 -2.27 -1.65 22.21
CA LYS A 201 -2.14 -0.48 21.33
C LYS A 201 -1.00 0.45 21.75
N LEU A 202 -0.85 0.72 23.05
CA LEU A 202 0.26 1.54 23.56
C LEU A 202 1.62 0.88 23.29
N GLU A 203 1.74 -0.44 23.42
CA GLU A 203 2.96 -1.16 23.06
C GLU A 203 3.20 -1.16 21.54
N VAL A 204 2.17 -1.34 20.71
CA VAL A 204 2.29 -1.22 19.25
C VAL A 204 2.73 0.18 18.83
N ASP A 205 2.21 1.24 19.47
CA ASP A 205 2.61 2.62 19.19
C ASP A 205 4.05 2.91 19.65
N LYS A 206 4.53 2.29 20.74
CA LYS A 206 5.96 2.32 21.15
C LYS A 206 6.86 1.62 20.13
N LEU A 207 6.46 0.44 19.63
CA LEU A 207 7.18 -0.31 18.59
C LEU A 207 7.25 0.50 17.28
N TYR A 208 6.12 1.09 16.88
CA TYR A 208 6.04 1.96 15.71
C TYR A 208 6.95 3.19 15.83
N GLY A 209 6.92 3.88 16.97
CA GLY A 209 7.82 4.99 17.24
C GLY A 209 9.31 4.58 17.26
N ARG A 210 9.63 3.35 17.69
CA ARG A 210 10.99 2.79 17.64
C ARG A 210 11.43 2.54 16.20
N ALA A 211 10.57 1.91 15.41
CA ALA A 211 10.82 1.62 14.00
C ALA A 211 10.97 2.88 13.14
N LEU A 212 10.14 3.91 13.34
CA LEU A 212 10.30 5.20 12.68
C LEU A 212 11.64 5.87 13.01
N ARG A 213 12.11 5.79 14.26
CA ARG A 213 13.45 6.30 14.63
C ARG A 213 14.56 5.53 13.93
N SER A 214 14.50 4.19 13.91
CA SER A 214 15.51 3.37 13.24
C SER A 214 15.50 3.56 11.72
N LEU A 215 14.33 3.73 11.09
CA LEU A 215 14.21 4.09 9.68
C LEU A 215 14.77 5.48 9.38
N SER A 216 14.42 6.48 10.19
CA SER A 216 14.95 7.84 10.04
C SER A 216 16.47 7.89 10.19
N LEU A 217 17.05 7.12 11.12
CA LEU A 217 18.50 7.00 11.28
C LEU A 217 19.16 6.28 10.10
N ALA A 218 18.52 5.25 9.54
CA ALA A 218 19.05 4.53 8.38
C ALA A 218 19.01 5.36 7.09
N ILE A 219 17.96 6.18 6.89
CA ILE A 219 17.86 7.10 5.75
C ILE A 219 18.83 8.29 5.90
N ALA A 220 19.06 8.78 7.13
CA ALA A 220 19.97 9.89 7.40
C ALA A 220 21.45 9.47 7.53
N ALA A 221 21.76 8.18 7.43
CA ALA A 221 23.13 7.68 7.53
C ALA A 221 23.95 8.08 6.28
N PRO A 222 25.26 8.37 6.40
CA PRO A 222 26.13 8.62 5.24
C PRO A 222 26.36 7.40 4.34
N SER A 223 26.01 6.20 4.81
CA SER A 223 26.07 4.96 4.04
C SER A 223 25.02 4.94 2.93
N PRO A 224 25.30 4.32 1.77
CA PRO A 224 24.28 4.12 0.74
C PRO A 224 23.08 3.34 1.29
N ILE A 225 21.89 3.73 0.88
CA ILE A 225 20.64 3.03 1.21
C ILE A 225 20.72 1.58 0.70
N ASP A 226 20.30 0.63 1.53
CA ASP A 226 20.22 -0.78 1.17
C ASP A 226 18.77 -1.27 1.03
N TRP A 227 18.60 -2.49 0.51
CA TRP A 227 17.28 -3.07 0.29
C TRP A 227 16.52 -3.39 1.60
N THR A 228 17.21 -3.51 2.74
CA THR A 228 16.59 -3.72 4.05
C THR A 228 15.91 -2.45 4.55
N VAL A 229 16.46 -1.27 4.27
CA VAL A 229 15.82 0.04 4.53
C VAL A 229 14.56 0.17 3.69
N TRP A 230 14.62 -0.19 2.41
CA TRP A 230 13.44 -0.22 1.54
C TRP A 230 12.36 -1.19 2.04
N TYR A 231 12.76 -2.42 2.41
CA TYR A 231 11.82 -3.43 2.92
C TYR A 231 11.21 -3.01 4.26
N ALA A 232 11.99 -2.39 5.16
CA ALA A 232 11.50 -1.83 6.42
C ALA A 232 10.44 -0.74 6.19
N THR A 233 10.64 0.11 5.18
CA THR A 233 9.69 1.15 4.76
C THR A 233 8.38 0.52 4.26
N LEU A 234 8.44 -0.55 3.47
CA LEU A 234 7.23 -1.29 3.04
C LEU A 234 6.53 -2.03 4.19
N THR A 235 7.28 -2.55 5.17
CA THR A 235 6.74 -3.22 6.36
C THR A 235 6.07 -2.23 7.31
N LEU A 236 6.61 -1.01 7.47
CA LEU A 236 5.96 0.05 8.24
C LEU A 236 4.73 0.61 7.53
N LEU A 237 4.77 0.77 6.21
CA LEU A 237 3.59 1.08 5.41
C LEU A 237 2.46 0.06 5.65
N LEU A 238 2.75 -1.24 5.73
CA LEU A 238 1.73 -2.23 6.09
C LEU A 238 1.16 -1.95 7.49
N ALA A 239 2.01 -1.70 8.48
CA ALA A 239 1.57 -1.41 9.85
C ALA A 239 0.70 -0.14 9.93
N GLU A 240 1.02 0.92 9.18
CA GLU A 240 0.18 2.10 9.08
C GLU A 240 -1.15 1.82 8.37
N VAL A 241 -1.13 1.06 7.28
CA VAL A 241 -2.35 0.71 6.54
C VAL A 241 -3.31 -0.09 7.42
N LEU A 242 -2.81 -0.94 8.32
CA LEU A 242 -3.61 -1.68 9.31
C LEU A 242 -4.09 -0.83 10.50
N ASP A 243 -3.63 0.42 10.69
CA ASP A 243 -4.05 1.28 11.81
C ASP A 243 -5.24 2.20 11.47
N ASN A 244 -6.45 1.78 11.79
CA ASN A 244 -7.70 2.50 11.45
C ASN A 244 -7.73 3.99 11.87
N ASN A 245 -6.92 4.40 12.85
CA ASN A 245 -6.80 5.78 13.32
C ASN A 245 -5.93 6.68 12.42
N SER A 246 -5.03 6.10 11.62
CA SER A 246 -4.18 6.84 10.68
C SER A 246 -5.03 7.37 9.52
N GLN A 247 -5.34 8.67 9.54
CA GLN A 247 -6.23 9.27 8.55
C GLN A 247 -5.63 9.31 7.13
N ASN A 248 -4.30 9.51 6.98
CA ASN A 248 -3.64 9.53 5.66
C ASN A 248 -2.12 9.20 5.67
N GLY A 249 -1.51 8.80 6.80
CA GLY A 249 -0.05 8.62 6.91
C GLY A 249 0.53 7.67 5.85
N TRP A 250 -0.21 6.59 5.59
CA TRP A 250 0.13 5.52 4.64
C TRP A 250 0.28 6.01 3.19
N ILE A 251 -0.30 7.14 2.81
CA ILE A 251 -0.10 7.72 1.47
C ILE A 251 1.33 8.26 1.36
N MET A 252 1.78 8.99 2.39
CA MET A 252 3.13 9.56 2.43
C MET A 252 4.19 8.46 2.60
N HIS A 253 3.95 7.47 3.45
CA HIS A 253 4.87 6.35 3.63
C HIS A 253 5.00 5.50 2.34
N ALA A 254 3.93 5.34 1.56
CA ALA A 254 3.99 4.65 0.28
C ALA A 254 4.83 5.38 -0.77
N ARG A 255 4.72 6.72 -0.83
CA ARG A 255 5.58 7.54 -1.70
C ARG A 255 7.04 7.48 -1.24
N GLY A 256 7.29 7.61 0.06
CA GLY A 256 8.62 7.44 0.65
C GLY A 256 9.24 6.08 0.34
N ALA A 257 8.45 4.99 0.30
CA ALA A 257 8.94 3.68 -0.13
C ALA A 257 9.41 3.64 -1.60
N PHE A 258 8.87 4.50 -2.47
CA PHE A 258 9.30 4.61 -3.86
C PHE A 258 10.53 5.52 -3.98
N ASP A 259 10.61 6.59 -3.19
CA ASP A 259 11.79 7.46 -3.11
C ASP A 259 13.01 6.70 -2.57
N VAL A 260 12.82 5.87 -1.54
CA VAL A 260 13.85 4.97 -0.99
C VAL A 260 14.30 3.92 -2.02
N LEU A 261 13.39 3.35 -2.81
CA LEU A 261 13.75 2.44 -3.90
C LEU A 261 14.52 3.16 -5.03
N LEU A 262 14.13 4.39 -5.38
CA LEU A 262 14.81 5.19 -6.38
C LEU A 262 16.25 5.53 -5.93
N ALA A 263 16.42 5.86 -4.65
CA ALA A 263 17.73 6.15 -4.05
C ALA A 263 18.61 4.91 -3.83
N LEU A 264 18.01 3.74 -3.55
CA LEU A 264 18.67 2.43 -3.54
C LEU A 264 19.27 2.09 -4.92
N GLY A 265 18.53 2.43 -5.99
CA GLY A 265 18.94 2.22 -7.37
C GLY A 265 18.77 0.78 -7.88
N PRO A 266 18.71 0.59 -9.21
CA PRO A 266 18.50 -0.71 -9.84
C PRO A 266 19.69 -1.67 -9.65
N ASP A 267 20.88 -1.12 -9.44
CA ASP A 267 22.13 -1.86 -9.31
C ASP A 267 22.33 -2.50 -7.93
N LYS A 268 21.40 -2.30 -6.99
CA LYS A 268 21.38 -2.96 -5.67
C LYS A 268 20.30 -4.04 -5.55
N ILE A 269 19.65 -4.39 -6.66
CA ILE A 269 18.68 -5.49 -6.77
C ILE A 269 19.39 -6.68 -7.40
N HIS A 270 19.86 -7.62 -6.57
CA HIS A 270 20.63 -8.80 -6.99
C HIS A 270 19.99 -10.11 -6.55
N THR A 271 19.55 -10.22 -5.28
CA THR A 271 19.08 -11.49 -4.73
C THR A 271 17.66 -11.81 -5.17
N GLU A 272 17.30 -13.10 -5.11
CA GLU A 272 15.96 -13.57 -5.46
C GLU A 272 14.85 -12.96 -4.58
N VAL A 273 15.20 -12.52 -3.37
CA VAL A 273 14.29 -11.80 -2.46
C VAL A 273 14.13 -10.35 -2.89
N GLU A 274 15.20 -9.63 -3.22
CA GLU A 274 15.12 -8.26 -3.74
C GLU A 274 14.33 -8.21 -5.06
N LYS A 275 14.60 -9.14 -5.99
CA LYS A 275 13.84 -9.31 -7.23
C LYS A 275 12.37 -9.63 -6.96
N GLY A 276 12.10 -10.54 -6.02
CA GLY A 276 10.74 -10.91 -5.60
C GLY A 276 9.96 -9.72 -5.02
N LEU A 277 10.64 -8.86 -4.24
CA LEU A 277 10.07 -7.64 -3.67
C LEU A 277 9.79 -6.60 -4.76
N LEU A 278 10.74 -6.36 -5.68
CA LEU A 278 10.58 -5.44 -6.83
C LEU A 278 9.38 -5.84 -7.70
N ILE A 279 9.24 -7.12 -8.06
CA ILE A 279 8.10 -7.58 -8.86
C ILE A 279 6.78 -7.59 -8.09
N THR A 280 6.81 -7.72 -6.76
CA THR A 280 5.61 -7.59 -5.92
C THR A 280 5.13 -6.14 -5.85
N GLN A 281 6.04 -5.15 -5.77
CA GLN A 281 5.68 -3.73 -5.65
C GLN A 281 5.55 -2.98 -6.98
N GLY A 282 6.25 -3.38 -8.04
CA GLY A 282 6.28 -2.66 -9.32
C GLY A 282 4.89 -2.44 -9.93
N GLY A 283 4.04 -3.48 -9.90
CA GLY A 283 2.64 -3.35 -10.31
C GLY A 283 1.77 -2.46 -9.41
N GLY A 284 2.23 -2.13 -8.20
CA GLY A 284 1.64 -1.10 -7.36
C GLY A 284 2.11 0.30 -7.74
N MET A 285 3.41 0.46 -7.99
CA MET A 285 4.06 1.72 -8.40
C MET A 285 3.52 2.25 -9.73
N ILE A 286 3.44 1.40 -10.76
CA ILE A 286 2.93 1.78 -12.09
C ILE A 286 1.49 2.29 -11.98
N MET A 287 0.66 1.60 -11.19
CA MET A 287 -0.72 2.00 -10.94
C MET A 287 -0.80 3.33 -10.18
N GLU A 288 0.01 3.52 -9.14
CA GLU A 288 0.02 4.78 -8.38
C GLU A 288 0.45 5.95 -9.27
N ALA A 289 1.49 5.78 -10.08
CA ALA A 289 1.94 6.79 -11.05
C ALA A 289 0.85 7.14 -12.09
N THR A 290 0.19 6.11 -12.66
CA THR A 290 -0.89 6.27 -13.66
C THR A 290 -2.03 7.16 -13.14
N PHE A 291 -2.49 6.91 -11.91
CA PHE A 291 -3.64 7.60 -11.33
C PHE A 291 -3.28 8.91 -10.62
N ALA A 292 -2.05 9.07 -10.14
CA ALA A 292 -1.55 10.34 -9.59
C ALA A 292 -1.08 11.32 -10.68
N ASN A 293 -1.14 10.94 -11.96
CA ASN A 293 -0.66 11.71 -13.11
C ASN A 293 0.83 12.10 -13.03
N ILE A 294 1.69 11.15 -12.66
CA ILE A 294 3.14 11.33 -12.56
C ILE A 294 3.89 10.25 -13.34
N ASP A 295 5.15 10.54 -13.66
CA ASP A 295 6.03 9.57 -14.29
C ASP A 295 6.37 8.39 -13.37
N CYS A 296 6.56 7.21 -13.96
CA CYS A 296 7.07 6.05 -13.25
C CYS A 296 8.54 5.84 -13.61
N PHE A 297 9.44 5.94 -12.64
CA PHE A 297 10.88 5.76 -12.88
C PHE A 297 11.25 4.36 -13.39
N LEU A 298 10.36 3.37 -13.24
CA LEU A 298 10.52 2.04 -13.81
C LEU A 298 10.57 2.04 -15.35
N SER A 299 10.15 3.12 -16.01
CA SER A 299 10.30 3.30 -17.47
C SER A 299 11.75 3.54 -17.92
N ARG A 300 12.64 3.99 -17.03
CA ARG A 300 14.02 4.34 -17.36
C ARG A 300 14.85 3.09 -17.68
N ALA A 301 15.83 3.22 -18.57
CA ALA A 301 16.58 2.09 -19.13
C ALA A 301 17.27 1.21 -18.07
N GLU A 302 17.81 1.84 -17.02
CA GLU A 302 18.46 1.17 -15.89
C GLU A 302 17.46 0.32 -15.07
N TRP A 303 16.22 0.79 -14.92
CA TRP A 303 15.15 0.05 -14.24
C TRP A 303 14.49 -1.00 -15.12
N GLN A 304 14.37 -0.76 -16.43
CA GLN A 304 13.97 -1.77 -17.41
C GLN A 304 14.96 -2.95 -17.40
N SER A 305 16.27 -2.66 -17.30
CA SER A 305 17.31 -3.67 -17.14
C SER A 305 17.20 -4.42 -15.81
N ALA A 306 16.85 -3.76 -14.71
CA ALA A 306 16.59 -4.43 -13.43
C ALA A 306 15.34 -5.33 -13.47
N LEU A 307 14.25 -4.90 -14.13
CA LEU A 307 13.06 -5.72 -14.35
C LEU A 307 13.41 -6.96 -15.19
N GLN A 308 14.17 -6.81 -16.27
CA GLN A 308 14.64 -7.94 -17.09
C GLN A 308 15.48 -8.93 -16.26
N ARG A 309 16.35 -8.45 -15.35
CA ARG A 309 17.10 -9.28 -14.39
C ARG A 309 16.24 -9.99 -13.34
N CYS A 310 14.95 -9.62 -13.21
CA CYS A 310 14.00 -10.31 -12.33
C CYS A 310 13.34 -11.54 -12.98
N ILE A 311 13.56 -11.80 -14.27
CA ILE A 311 13.06 -13.03 -14.91
C ILE A 311 13.62 -14.25 -14.18
N ASP A 312 12.73 -15.18 -13.88
CA ASP A 312 13.04 -16.52 -13.38
C ASP A 312 12.84 -17.52 -14.52
N PRO A 313 13.90 -18.09 -15.12
CA PRO A 313 13.79 -19.04 -16.23
C PRO A 313 13.01 -20.33 -15.89
N SER A 314 12.90 -20.69 -14.60
CA SER A 314 12.08 -21.82 -14.17
C SER A 314 10.58 -21.49 -14.14
N SER A 315 10.22 -20.20 -14.11
CA SER A 315 8.85 -19.73 -13.94
C SER A 315 8.12 -19.60 -15.28
N GLN A 316 7.45 -20.67 -15.72
CA GLN A 316 6.72 -20.69 -16.99
C GLN A 316 5.47 -19.78 -17.02
N ALA A 317 4.83 -19.56 -15.86
CA ALA A 317 3.58 -18.77 -15.75
C ALA A 317 3.47 -17.93 -14.46
N GLY A 318 4.56 -17.78 -13.70
CA GLY A 318 4.55 -17.02 -12.45
C GLY A 318 4.67 -15.51 -12.67
N LYS A 319 4.60 -14.73 -11.58
CA LYS A 319 4.79 -13.26 -11.61
C LYS A 319 6.17 -12.83 -12.17
N ARG A 320 7.15 -13.74 -12.10
CA ARG A 320 8.53 -13.57 -12.60
C ARG A 320 8.81 -14.33 -13.90
N SER A 321 7.79 -14.91 -14.53
CA SER A 321 7.90 -15.42 -15.90
C SER A 321 8.32 -14.33 -16.87
N GLU A 322 9.05 -14.70 -17.92
CA GLU A 322 9.45 -13.76 -18.99
C GLU A 322 8.25 -12.99 -19.55
N SER A 323 7.12 -13.68 -19.79
CA SER A 323 5.88 -13.06 -20.26
C SER A 323 5.36 -12.00 -19.27
N ALA A 324 5.33 -12.30 -17.96
CA ALA A 324 4.88 -11.33 -16.96
C ALA A 324 5.85 -10.14 -16.83
N ILE A 325 7.17 -10.37 -16.87
CA ILE A 325 8.17 -9.29 -16.82
C ILE A 325 8.07 -8.38 -18.05
N LYS A 326 7.96 -8.95 -19.26
CA LYS A 326 7.76 -8.17 -20.48
C LYS A 326 6.51 -7.29 -20.42
N LEU A 327 5.41 -7.77 -19.84
CA LEU A 327 4.25 -6.92 -19.57
C LEU A 327 4.59 -5.77 -18.61
N TRP A 328 5.26 -6.04 -17.49
CA TRP A 328 5.63 -4.99 -16.53
C TRP A 328 6.52 -3.90 -17.16
N MET A 329 7.46 -4.30 -18.01
CA MET A 329 8.33 -3.41 -18.78
C MET A 329 7.53 -2.50 -19.71
N ILE A 330 6.58 -3.07 -20.47
CA ILE A 330 5.65 -2.31 -21.32
C ILE A 330 4.81 -1.34 -20.46
N LEU A 331 4.19 -1.84 -19.40
CA LEU A 331 3.29 -1.06 -18.53
C LEU A 331 4.01 0.07 -17.79
N ALA A 332 5.30 -0.05 -17.49
CA ALA A 332 6.06 0.98 -16.80
C ALA A 332 6.18 2.29 -17.59
N ARG A 333 6.06 2.26 -18.93
CA ARG A 333 6.04 3.46 -19.80
C ARG A 333 4.70 4.18 -19.82
N VAL A 334 3.61 3.49 -19.51
CA VAL A 334 2.23 4.01 -19.60
C VAL A 334 2.02 5.33 -18.83
N PRO A 335 2.48 5.49 -17.57
CA PRO A 335 2.21 6.70 -16.79
C PRO A 335 2.72 7.99 -17.45
N GLY A 336 3.93 7.98 -18.01
CA GLY A 336 4.52 9.16 -18.67
C GLY A 336 3.84 9.49 -20.01
N ILE A 337 3.46 8.48 -20.79
CA ILE A 337 2.68 8.66 -22.02
C ILE A 337 1.30 9.27 -21.68
N PHE A 338 0.58 8.71 -20.71
CA PHE A 338 -0.74 9.21 -20.30
C PHE A 338 -0.67 10.62 -19.70
N ARG A 339 0.39 10.92 -18.93
CA ARG A 339 0.66 12.27 -18.43
C ARG A 339 0.82 13.26 -19.56
N SER A 340 1.71 12.97 -20.51
CA SER A 340 1.97 13.84 -21.66
C SER A 340 0.71 14.07 -22.51
N ILE A 341 -0.12 13.03 -22.70
CA ILE A 341 -1.43 13.16 -23.37
C ILE A 341 -2.38 14.05 -22.56
N THR A 342 -2.38 13.94 -21.23
CA THR A 342 -3.21 14.80 -20.37
C THR A 342 -2.82 16.27 -20.53
N GLU A 343 -1.51 16.55 -20.51
CA GLU A 343 -0.99 17.91 -20.73
C GLU A 343 -1.42 18.46 -22.10
N VAL A 344 -1.36 17.65 -23.17
CA VAL A 344 -1.86 18.04 -24.52
C VAL A 344 -3.37 18.27 -24.56
N VAL A 345 -4.18 17.36 -24.01
CA VAL A 345 -5.65 17.47 -24.03
C VAL A 345 -6.11 18.70 -23.25
N MET A 346 -5.49 19.01 -22.11
CA MET A 346 -5.83 20.18 -21.29
C MET A 346 -5.41 21.50 -21.93
N HIS A 347 -4.19 21.58 -22.49
CA HIS A 347 -3.63 22.85 -22.96
C HIS A 347 -3.86 23.13 -24.45
N ARG A 348 -4.25 22.13 -25.26
CA ARG A 348 -4.65 22.21 -26.69
C ARG A 348 -3.66 22.87 -27.69
N ASN A 349 -2.48 23.29 -27.24
CA ASN A 349 -1.62 24.23 -27.98
C ASN A 349 -0.32 23.63 -28.58
N ASN A 350 -0.18 22.30 -28.67
CA ASN A 350 1.08 21.67 -29.10
C ASN A 350 0.87 20.51 -30.09
N THR A 351 0.86 20.83 -31.38
CA THR A 351 0.60 19.89 -32.50
C THR A 351 1.75 18.93 -32.78
N GLU A 352 3.01 19.38 -32.68
CA GLU A 352 4.18 18.51 -32.89
C GLU A 352 4.29 17.44 -31.80
N LEU A 353 4.15 17.85 -30.53
CA LEU A 353 4.16 16.93 -29.39
C LEU A 353 2.95 15.98 -29.45
N LYS A 354 1.78 16.44 -29.90
CA LYS A 354 0.62 15.59 -30.17
C LYS A 354 0.94 14.48 -31.18
N ALA A 355 1.56 14.81 -32.32
CA ALA A 355 1.92 13.82 -33.34
C ALA A 355 2.90 12.76 -32.79
N ALA A 356 3.94 13.19 -32.07
CA ALA A 356 4.89 12.28 -31.42
C ALA A 356 4.22 11.36 -30.38
N LEU A 357 3.23 11.86 -29.62
CA LEU A 357 2.46 11.05 -28.67
C LEU A 357 1.51 10.05 -29.35
N ILE A 358 0.94 10.38 -30.50
CA ILE A 358 0.12 9.46 -31.28
C ILE A 358 0.97 8.23 -31.66
N ASP A 359 2.20 8.44 -32.14
CA ASP A 359 3.07 7.33 -32.54
C ASP A 359 3.60 6.54 -31.33
N GLN A 360 3.95 7.19 -30.21
CA GLN A 360 4.28 6.49 -28.96
C GLN A 360 3.12 5.62 -28.46
N LEU A 361 1.88 6.11 -28.54
CA LEU A 361 0.69 5.37 -28.12
C LEU A 361 0.36 4.22 -29.08
N ARG A 362 0.55 4.40 -30.40
CA ARG A 362 0.44 3.32 -31.40
C ARG A 362 1.45 2.20 -31.12
N ILE A 363 2.71 2.54 -30.83
CA ILE A 363 3.74 1.57 -30.45
C ILE A 363 3.34 0.80 -29.18
N LEU A 364 2.91 1.52 -28.13
CA LEU A 364 2.44 0.93 -26.88
C LEU A 364 1.25 -0.03 -27.10
N LEU A 365 0.26 0.35 -27.90
CA LEU A 365 -0.89 -0.48 -28.24
C LEU A 365 -0.51 -1.70 -29.07
N ALA A 366 0.45 -1.57 -29.99
CA ALA A 366 0.98 -2.69 -30.76
C ALA A 366 1.71 -3.69 -29.85
N GLU A 367 2.54 -3.23 -28.91
CA GLU A 367 3.25 -4.08 -27.94
C GLU A 367 2.29 -4.78 -26.96
N LEU A 368 1.28 -4.06 -26.44
CA LEU A 368 0.23 -4.64 -25.59
C LEU A 368 -0.57 -5.70 -26.36
N THR A 369 -1.01 -5.39 -27.58
CA THR A 369 -1.77 -6.31 -28.42
C THR A 369 -0.93 -7.54 -28.78
N TYR A 370 0.35 -7.35 -29.16
CA TYR A 370 1.31 -8.41 -29.43
C TYR A 370 1.48 -9.34 -28.24
N TRP A 371 1.66 -8.78 -27.04
CA TRP A 371 1.74 -9.53 -25.79
C TRP A 371 0.47 -10.35 -25.58
N GLY A 372 -0.70 -9.72 -25.71
CA GLY A 372 -2.01 -10.33 -25.44
C GLY A 372 -2.48 -11.40 -26.43
N ARG A 373 -1.79 -11.63 -27.58
CA ARG A 373 -2.22 -12.60 -28.61
C ARG A 373 -2.47 -14.00 -28.05
N HIS A 374 -1.66 -14.45 -27.09
CA HIS A 374 -1.81 -15.76 -26.46
C HIS A 374 -3.11 -15.93 -25.65
N LEU A 375 -3.79 -14.83 -25.31
CA LEU A 375 -5.09 -14.80 -24.63
C LEU A 375 -6.28 -14.84 -25.59
N ARG A 376 -6.06 -14.78 -26.91
CA ARG A 376 -7.10 -14.92 -27.94
C ARG A 376 -7.03 -16.28 -28.62
N SER A 377 -8.13 -16.70 -29.22
CA SER A 377 -8.21 -17.88 -30.09
C SER A 377 -7.90 -17.51 -31.54
N GLU A 378 -7.81 -18.53 -32.41
CA GLU A 378 -7.73 -18.33 -33.86
C GLU A 378 -8.94 -17.59 -34.43
N THR A 379 -10.12 -17.69 -33.77
CA THR A 379 -11.32 -16.90 -34.10
C THR A 379 -11.39 -15.56 -33.36
N GLY A 380 -10.28 -15.09 -32.77
CA GLY A 380 -10.16 -13.82 -32.04
C GLY A 380 -10.77 -13.80 -30.64
N SER A 381 -11.59 -14.80 -30.29
CA SER A 381 -12.33 -14.86 -29.02
C SER A 381 -11.42 -15.00 -27.79
N PHE A 382 -11.77 -14.30 -26.70
CA PHE A 382 -10.98 -14.25 -25.48
C PHE A 382 -11.00 -15.59 -24.71
N ARG A 383 -9.82 -16.20 -24.51
CA ARG A 383 -9.62 -17.50 -23.86
C ARG A 383 -9.68 -17.39 -22.32
N SER A 384 -10.82 -16.95 -21.78
CA SER A 384 -11.00 -16.66 -20.33
C SER A 384 -10.64 -17.81 -19.38
N ARG A 385 -10.81 -19.08 -19.80
CA ARG A 385 -10.36 -20.27 -19.03
C ARG A 385 -8.83 -20.37 -18.96
N TYR A 386 -8.14 -20.18 -20.08
CA TYR A 386 -6.68 -20.17 -20.15
C TYR A 386 -6.10 -18.99 -19.35
N ALA A 387 -6.64 -17.79 -19.58
CA ALA A 387 -6.22 -16.55 -18.95
C ALA A 387 -6.31 -16.60 -17.41
N ARG A 388 -7.34 -17.26 -16.87
CA ARG A 388 -7.48 -17.56 -15.43
C ARG A 388 -6.43 -18.53 -14.91
N ARG A 389 -6.20 -19.65 -15.61
CA ARG A 389 -5.31 -20.73 -15.14
C ARG A 389 -3.84 -20.31 -15.10
N HIS A 390 -3.40 -19.53 -16.08
CA HIS A 390 -1.97 -19.23 -16.27
C HIS A 390 -1.58 -17.81 -15.85
N TYR A 391 -2.47 -16.83 -15.96
CA TYR A 391 -2.08 -15.42 -15.87
C TYR A 391 -3.00 -14.57 -14.99
N GLN A 392 -3.81 -15.17 -14.09
CA GLN A 392 -4.89 -14.55 -13.33
C GLN A 392 -4.71 -13.05 -13.01
N SER A 393 -3.67 -12.67 -12.24
CA SER A 393 -3.45 -11.26 -11.84
C SER A 393 -2.74 -10.39 -12.91
N THR A 394 -2.06 -11.03 -13.85
CA THR A 394 -1.34 -10.40 -14.97
C THR A 394 -2.33 -10.00 -16.05
N THR A 395 -3.23 -10.92 -16.45
CA THR A 395 -4.38 -10.71 -17.35
C THR A 395 -5.23 -9.50 -16.93
N THR A 396 -5.65 -9.41 -15.65
CA THR A 396 -6.49 -8.30 -15.19
C THR A 396 -5.80 -6.94 -15.39
N ARG A 397 -4.47 -6.87 -15.17
CA ARG A 397 -3.71 -5.62 -15.35
C ARG A 397 -3.47 -5.30 -16.82
N TYR A 398 -3.13 -6.31 -17.64
CA TYR A 398 -3.05 -6.16 -19.09
C TYR A 398 -4.34 -5.57 -19.66
N LEU A 399 -5.50 -6.18 -19.37
CA LEU A 399 -6.79 -5.72 -19.87
C LEU A 399 -7.14 -4.32 -19.36
N LEU A 400 -6.92 -4.04 -18.06
CA LEU A 400 -7.11 -2.70 -17.49
C LEU A 400 -6.30 -1.64 -18.25
N PHE A 401 -5.02 -1.89 -18.49
CA PHE A 401 -4.16 -0.92 -19.18
C PHE A 401 -4.42 -0.85 -20.69
N LEU A 402 -4.87 -1.94 -21.32
CA LEU A 402 -5.31 -1.94 -22.71
C LEU A 402 -6.57 -1.08 -22.89
N THR A 403 -7.59 -1.26 -22.04
CA THR A 403 -8.80 -0.42 -22.03
C THR A 403 -8.44 1.05 -21.83
N LEU A 404 -7.55 1.36 -20.88
CA LEU A 404 -7.08 2.73 -20.69
C LEU A 404 -6.32 3.26 -21.92
N ALA A 405 -5.42 2.48 -22.52
CA ALA A 405 -4.62 2.93 -23.65
C ALA A 405 -5.49 3.26 -24.88
N TYR A 406 -6.51 2.45 -25.17
CA TYR A 406 -7.51 2.80 -26.19
C TYR A 406 -8.30 4.06 -25.82
N ARG A 407 -8.66 4.24 -24.55
CA ARG A 407 -9.35 5.47 -24.11
C ARG A 407 -8.48 6.72 -24.27
N PHE A 408 -7.18 6.63 -23.96
CA PHE A 408 -6.22 7.69 -24.21
C PHE A 408 -6.00 7.94 -25.71
N GLN A 409 -6.18 6.93 -26.58
CA GLN A 409 -6.17 7.12 -28.03
C GLN A 409 -7.38 7.93 -28.50
N THR A 410 -8.58 7.58 -28.05
CA THR A 410 -9.81 8.36 -28.30
C THR A 410 -9.67 9.82 -27.82
N ALA A 411 -8.99 10.04 -26.69
CA ALA A 411 -8.75 11.40 -26.17
C ALA A 411 -7.77 12.22 -27.02
N LEU A 412 -6.71 11.58 -27.53
CA LEU A 412 -5.63 12.23 -28.26
C LEU A 412 -5.94 12.45 -29.75
N ASP A 413 -6.64 11.52 -30.39
CA ASP A 413 -6.92 11.55 -31.82
C ASP A 413 -8.40 11.27 -32.12
N VAL A 414 -9.17 12.36 -32.26
CA VAL A 414 -10.61 12.33 -32.57
C VAL A 414 -10.90 11.69 -33.93
N ALA A 415 -9.97 11.67 -34.88
CA ALA A 415 -10.18 10.99 -36.16
C ALA A 415 -10.19 9.45 -35.99
N SER A 416 -9.41 8.92 -35.05
CA SER A 416 -9.42 7.49 -34.70
C SER A 416 -10.48 7.09 -33.66
N ALA A 417 -11.21 8.06 -33.10
CA ALA A 417 -12.08 7.88 -31.95
C ALA A 417 -13.10 6.74 -32.08
N PRO A 418 -13.85 6.55 -33.19
CA PRO A 418 -14.86 5.48 -33.26
C PRO A 418 -14.24 4.07 -33.15
N THR A 419 -13.09 3.85 -33.77
CA THR A 419 -12.39 2.55 -33.73
C THR A 419 -11.68 2.35 -32.39
N ALA A 420 -11.01 3.38 -31.87
CA ALA A 420 -10.37 3.33 -30.55
C ALA A 420 -11.40 3.07 -29.43
N GLU A 421 -12.57 3.70 -29.51
CA GLU A 421 -13.66 3.53 -28.57
C GLU A 421 -14.28 2.13 -28.62
N ALA A 422 -14.53 1.59 -29.82
CA ALA A 422 -14.98 0.21 -29.98
C ALA A 422 -13.98 -0.80 -29.36
N ASN A 423 -12.68 -0.59 -29.56
CA ASN A 423 -11.63 -1.40 -28.96
C ASN A 423 -11.55 -1.26 -27.43
N ALA A 424 -11.80 -0.05 -26.89
CA ALA A 424 -11.88 0.19 -25.45
C ALA A 424 -13.04 -0.58 -24.81
N VAL A 425 -14.21 -0.58 -25.47
CA VAL A 425 -15.40 -1.35 -25.05
C VAL A 425 -15.14 -2.86 -25.12
N GLU A 426 -14.56 -3.39 -26.21
CA GLU A 426 -14.24 -4.82 -26.33
C GLU A 426 -13.26 -5.28 -25.22
N ALA A 427 -12.23 -4.48 -24.94
CA ALA A 427 -11.29 -4.74 -23.87
C ALA A 427 -11.95 -4.68 -22.48
N ALA A 428 -12.90 -3.75 -22.27
CA ALA A 428 -13.70 -3.66 -21.05
C ALA A 428 -14.61 -4.89 -20.87
N SER A 429 -15.28 -5.39 -21.92
CA SER A 429 -16.05 -6.63 -21.87
C SER A 429 -15.19 -7.85 -21.55
N CYS A 430 -13.97 -7.94 -22.11
CA CYS A 430 -13.01 -8.98 -21.75
C CYS A 430 -12.60 -8.89 -20.27
N LEU A 431 -12.45 -7.67 -19.74
CA LEU A 431 -12.15 -7.42 -18.33
C LEU A 431 -13.32 -7.77 -17.42
N GLU A 432 -14.56 -7.53 -17.84
CA GLU A 432 -15.78 -7.92 -17.12
C GLU A 432 -15.90 -9.44 -16.97
N ILE A 433 -15.68 -10.20 -18.05
CA ILE A 433 -15.61 -11.69 -18.00
C ILE A 433 -14.57 -12.15 -16.97
N VAL A 434 -13.43 -11.45 -16.87
CA VAL A 434 -12.43 -11.74 -15.83
C VAL A 434 -12.98 -11.40 -14.45
N ILE A 435 -13.65 -10.27 -14.22
CA ILE A 435 -14.20 -9.90 -12.91
C ILE A 435 -15.28 -10.90 -12.46
N GLU A 436 -16.25 -11.21 -13.32
CA GLU A 436 -17.36 -12.15 -13.04
C GLU A 436 -16.84 -13.53 -12.63
N SER A 437 -15.84 -14.03 -13.36
CA SER A 437 -15.22 -15.33 -13.09
C SER A 437 -14.51 -15.43 -11.72
N HIS A 438 -14.42 -14.33 -10.97
CA HIS A 438 -13.87 -14.24 -9.61
C HIS A 438 -14.88 -13.82 -8.53
N GLN A 439 -16.14 -13.54 -8.87
CA GLN A 439 -17.17 -13.09 -7.90
C GLN A 439 -17.43 -14.10 -6.76
N ARG A 440 -17.17 -15.40 -6.98
CA ARG A 440 -17.39 -16.46 -5.99
C ARG A 440 -16.28 -16.62 -4.93
N LYS A 441 -15.33 -15.69 -4.84
CA LYS A 441 -14.29 -15.69 -3.79
C LYS A 441 -14.54 -14.56 -2.79
N PRO A 442 -14.62 -14.83 -1.47
CA PRO A 442 -14.79 -13.78 -0.47
C PRO A 442 -13.60 -12.81 -0.52
N GLY A 443 -13.90 -11.52 -0.41
CA GLY A 443 -12.92 -10.44 -0.54
C GLY A 443 -12.36 -10.29 -1.95
N SER A 444 -13.08 -9.58 -2.83
CA SER A 444 -12.60 -9.30 -4.20
C SER A 444 -11.21 -8.64 -4.17
N ALA A 445 -10.31 -9.09 -5.03
CA ALA A 445 -8.96 -8.52 -5.07
C ALA A 445 -9.02 -7.01 -5.45
N PRO A 446 -8.17 -6.15 -4.87
CA PRO A 446 -8.01 -4.74 -5.24
C PRO A 446 -8.12 -4.40 -6.72
N THR A 447 -7.37 -5.16 -7.53
CA THR A 447 -7.28 -4.97 -8.96
C THR A 447 -8.63 -5.23 -9.65
N LEU A 448 -9.48 -6.10 -9.09
CA LEU A 448 -10.83 -6.37 -9.60
C LEU A 448 -11.83 -5.27 -9.25
N ARG A 449 -11.75 -4.66 -8.06
CA ARG A 449 -12.56 -3.47 -7.72
C ARG A 449 -12.21 -2.28 -8.62
N LEU A 450 -10.92 -2.04 -8.84
CA LEU A 450 -10.49 -0.98 -9.74
C LEU A 450 -10.82 -1.31 -11.20
N ALA A 451 -10.66 -2.56 -11.63
CA ALA A 451 -11.10 -3.00 -12.96
C ALA A 451 -12.61 -2.79 -13.18
N ARG A 452 -13.46 -3.12 -12.20
CA ARG A 452 -14.90 -2.83 -12.22
C ARG A 452 -15.15 -1.34 -12.41
N LYS A 453 -14.52 -0.49 -11.59
CA LYS A 453 -14.59 0.98 -11.71
C LYS A 453 -14.16 1.50 -13.10
N ILE A 454 -13.17 0.88 -13.74
CA ILE A 454 -12.79 1.21 -15.12
C ILE A 454 -13.89 0.79 -16.11
N VAL A 455 -14.38 -0.45 -16.05
CA VAL A 455 -15.48 -0.95 -16.91
C VAL A 455 -16.71 -0.04 -16.78
N ASP A 456 -17.13 0.25 -15.56
CA ASP A 456 -18.28 1.11 -15.27
C ASP A 456 -18.09 2.53 -15.86
N SER A 457 -16.86 3.09 -15.79
CA SER A 457 -16.55 4.40 -16.39
C SER A 457 -16.65 4.41 -17.92
N ILE A 458 -16.22 3.33 -18.59
CA ILE A 458 -16.31 3.17 -20.05
C ILE A 458 -17.78 3.08 -20.45
N ASN A 459 -18.54 2.18 -19.82
CA ASN A 459 -19.97 1.97 -20.08
C ASN A 459 -20.79 3.25 -19.86
N THR A 460 -20.48 4.02 -18.80
CA THR A 460 -21.18 5.28 -18.47
C THR A 460 -20.89 6.40 -19.48
N THR A 461 -19.69 6.44 -20.08
CA THR A 461 -19.25 7.57 -20.90
C THR A 461 -19.06 7.26 -22.40
N THR A 462 -19.22 6.01 -22.84
CA THR A 462 -19.00 5.62 -24.25
C THR A 462 -19.82 6.44 -25.25
N ALA A 463 -21.08 6.78 -24.91
CA ALA A 463 -21.95 7.56 -25.78
C ALA A 463 -21.48 9.01 -26.03
N CYS A 464 -20.78 9.66 -25.08
CA CYS A 464 -20.22 11.00 -25.28
C CYS A 464 -18.79 11.00 -25.83
N TRP A 465 -18.10 9.86 -25.76
CA TRP A 465 -16.78 9.63 -26.38
C TRP A 465 -16.86 9.14 -27.83
N SER A 466 -17.98 8.51 -28.22
CA SER A 466 -18.23 8.04 -29.60
C SER A 466 -18.74 9.14 -30.56
N ARG A 467 -19.14 10.31 -30.03
CA ARG A 467 -19.72 11.39 -30.84
C ARG A 467 -18.63 12.38 -31.29
N PRO A 468 -18.59 12.80 -32.56
CA PRO A 468 -17.70 13.88 -32.99
C PRO A 468 -18.09 15.17 -32.26
N GLN A 469 -17.15 15.76 -31.54
CA GLN A 469 -17.36 16.99 -30.77
C GLN A 469 -17.18 18.20 -31.69
N SER A 470 -18.26 18.63 -32.35
CA SER A 470 -18.24 19.79 -33.25
C SER A 470 -19.32 20.82 -32.90
N SER A 471 -18.88 21.98 -32.40
CA SER A 471 -19.57 23.28 -32.55
C SER A 471 -18.76 24.47 -32.01
N ASP A 472 -17.49 24.29 -31.62
CA ASP A 472 -16.60 25.38 -31.24
C ASP A 472 -15.57 25.64 -32.37
N PRO A 473 -15.55 26.83 -33.00
CA PRO A 473 -14.58 27.15 -34.05
C PRO A 473 -13.12 27.22 -33.54
N THR A 474 -12.88 27.17 -32.23
CA THR A 474 -11.53 27.01 -31.65
C THR A 474 -11.04 25.55 -31.60
N ALA A 475 -11.84 24.57 -32.05
CA ALA A 475 -11.56 23.13 -31.96
C ALA A 475 -10.45 22.58 -32.89
N GLN A 476 -9.48 23.41 -33.31
CA GLN A 476 -8.37 23.01 -34.19
C GLN A 476 -7.40 21.97 -33.56
N SER A 477 -7.46 21.75 -32.24
CA SER A 477 -6.61 20.77 -31.53
C SER A 477 -6.81 19.33 -31.99
N GLY A 478 -8.01 18.95 -32.47
CA GLY A 478 -8.32 17.57 -32.86
C GLY A 478 -8.16 16.53 -31.74
N THR A 479 -8.31 16.98 -30.49
CA THR A 479 -8.34 16.19 -29.24
C THR A 479 -9.74 16.25 -28.66
N ILE A 480 -10.07 15.36 -27.73
CA ILE A 480 -11.33 15.46 -26.97
C ILE A 480 -11.35 16.73 -26.11
N ALA A 481 -12.55 17.20 -25.75
CA ALA A 481 -12.73 18.35 -24.86
C ALA A 481 -12.18 18.08 -23.43
N PRO A 482 -11.42 19.03 -22.82
CA PRO A 482 -10.90 18.93 -21.45
C PRO A 482 -11.96 18.57 -20.41
N GLU A 483 -13.18 19.08 -20.56
CA GLU A 483 -14.30 18.88 -19.64
C GLU A 483 -14.73 17.41 -19.63
N VAL A 484 -14.85 16.82 -20.82
CA VAL A 484 -15.22 15.41 -21.00
C VAL A 484 -14.10 14.48 -20.52
N PHE A 485 -12.84 14.84 -20.78
CA PHE A 485 -11.68 14.11 -20.27
C PHE A 485 -11.57 14.20 -18.74
N THR A 486 -11.85 15.37 -18.15
CA THR A 486 -11.79 15.62 -16.70
C THR A 486 -12.92 14.90 -15.98
N GLN A 487 -14.13 14.90 -16.54
CA GLN A 487 -15.26 14.13 -16.02
C GLN A 487 -14.92 12.62 -15.96
N TRP A 488 -14.40 12.06 -17.06
CA TRP A 488 -13.98 10.65 -17.09
C TRP A 488 -12.80 10.36 -16.14
N SER A 489 -11.78 11.23 -16.10
CA SER A 489 -10.64 11.09 -15.18
C SER A 489 -11.10 11.08 -13.72
N THR A 490 -12.04 11.95 -13.37
CA THR A 490 -12.69 11.99 -12.04
C THR A 490 -13.45 10.69 -11.76
N LEU A 491 -14.24 10.20 -12.73
CA LEU A 491 -14.96 8.92 -12.61
C LEU A 491 -14.03 7.74 -12.34
N VAL A 492 -12.85 7.66 -12.97
CA VAL A 492 -11.86 6.61 -12.67
C VAL A 492 -11.05 6.88 -11.40
N GLY A 493 -11.02 8.13 -10.91
CA GLY A 493 -10.24 8.57 -9.75
C GLY A 493 -8.79 8.87 -10.08
N ARG A 494 -8.54 9.39 -11.28
CA ARG A 494 -7.24 9.85 -11.78
C ARG A 494 -7.16 11.37 -11.70
N VAL A 495 -6.02 11.88 -11.25
CA VAL A 495 -5.67 13.31 -11.29
C VAL A 495 -5.48 13.76 -12.73
N VAL A 496 -5.86 15.00 -13.03
CA VAL A 496 -5.66 15.67 -14.33
C VAL A 496 -4.62 16.75 -14.13
#